data_AF-A0A1Y1R9N4-F1
#
_entry.id   AF-A0A1Y1R9N4-F1
#
_cell.length_a   1.000
_cell.length_b   1.000
_cell.length_c   1.000
_cell.angle_alpha   90.00
_cell.angle_beta   90.00
_cell.angle_gamma   90.00
#
_symmetry.space_group_name_H-M   'P 1'
#
loop_
_entity.id
_entity.type
_entity.pdbx_description
1 polymer ?
#
loop_
_entity_poly.entity_id
_entity_poly.type
_entity_poly.pdbx_seq_one_letter_code
_entity_poly.pdbx_strand_id
1 'polypeptide(L)'
;MRYLSLFLLTLLLLGCGSGSQTQEDYENPTSAYSLNLERYINPVTCDTVIEKVTQESTIEICYDYGDRLAHYVYYGLDSDYIDAVNIKERPWFYPEPALPEIYRAKYSDYSRSGYDRGHIAPDADFDYDQSDLEQVYTMANVMPQDPYVNEFLWSDLERYERNVTRVYGRLNVLVGIVTGENPPRIGDSGVAVPEGFWKILWNTSARFKECYYYDNYVIGDTTLDRFDLHRVSCEILLKRFTSARPSFDRY
;
A
#
# COMPACT_ATOMS: atom_id res chain seq x y z
N MET A 1 47.80 -78.36 -30.42
CA MET A 1 47.35 -77.44 -31.49
C MET A 1 46.04 -76.84 -31.03
N ARG A 2 45.78 -75.54 -30.82
CA ARG A 2 46.42 -74.29 -31.24
C ARG A 2 45.94 -73.16 -30.29
N TYR A 3 46.89 -72.29 -29.94
CA TYR A 3 46.87 -70.83 -29.73
C TYR A 3 45.76 -70.10 -28.96
N LEU A 4 46.19 -69.56 -27.81
CA LEU A 4 46.06 -68.19 -27.33
C LEU A 4 45.74 -67.14 -28.42
N SER A 5 44.74 -66.27 -28.20
CA SER A 5 44.60 -65.01 -28.93
C SER A 5 44.27 -63.88 -27.97
N LEU A 6 45.23 -62.96 -27.83
CA LEU A 6 45.08 -61.63 -27.25
C LEU A 6 44.01 -60.85 -28.02
N PHE A 7 43.09 -60.17 -27.32
CA PHE A 7 42.38 -59.04 -27.89
C PHE A 7 42.44 -57.81 -26.96
N LEU A 8 42.94 -56.76 -27.60
CA LEU A 8 43.09 -55.36 -27.27
C LEU A 8 42.12 -54.74 -26.25
N LEU A 9 42.73 -53.95 -25.36
CA LEU A 9 42.14 -53.00 -24.43
C LEU A 9 41.59 -51.77 -25.20
N THR A 10 40.30 -51.47 -25.08
CA THR A 10 39.75 -50.15 -25.41
C THR A 10 39.16 -49.53 -24.15
N LEU A 11 39.83 -48.49 -23.65
CA LEU A 11 39.44 -47.70 -22.49
C LEU A 11 38.40 -46.65 -22.95
N LEU A 12 37.13 -46.86 -22.63
CA LEU A 12 36.08 -45.84 -22.78
C LEU A 12 35.95 -45.10 -21.44
N LEU A 13 36.47 -43.87 -21.40
CA LEU A 13 36.24 -42.92 -20.31
C LEU A 13 34.79 -42.40 -20.42
N LEU A 14 33.89 -42.99 -19.64
CA LEU A 14 32.59 -42.39 -19.35
C LEU A 14 32.80 -41.30 -18.30
N GLY A 15 32.75 -40.04 -18.75
CA GLY A 15 32.72 -38.88 -17.86
C GLY A 15 31.46 -38.91 -17.00
N CYS A 16 31.64 -38.85 -15.68
CA CYS A 16 30.57 -38.52 -14.75
C CYS A 16 30.13 -37.07 -15.02
N GLY A 17 28.99 -36.91 -15.69
CA GLY A 17 28.26 -35.65 -15.69
C GLY A 17 27.85 -35.35 -14.25
N SER A 18 28.44 -34.30 -13.68
CA SER A 18 27.99 -33.68 -12.45
C SER A 18 26.55 -33.20 -12.67
N GLY A 19 25.58 -33.94 -12.14
CA GLY A 19 24.22 -33.46 -12.03
C GLY A 19 24.22 -32.19 -11.20
N SER A 20 23.88 -31.06 -11.82
CA SER A 20 23.55 -29.85 -11.09
C SER A 20 22.28 -30.15 -10.28
N GLN A 21 22.41 -30.26 -8.97
CA GLN A 21 21.25 -30.13 -8.11
C GLN A 21 20.72 -28.72 -8.32
N THR A 22 19.49 -28.64 -8.82
CA THR A 22 18.72 -27.41 -8.86
C THR A 22 18.58 -26.91 -7.44
N GLN A 23 19.17 -25.75 -7.17
CA GLN A 23 18.97 -24.98 -5.95
C GLN A 23 17.48 -24.67 -5.85
N GLU A 24 16.77 -25.40 -5.00
CA GLU A 24 15.46 -24.95 -4.49
C GLU A 24 15.70 -23.61 -3.81
N ASP A 25 15.03 -22.57 -4.29
CA ASP A 25 15.04 -21.23 -3.72
C ASP A 25 14.52 -21.28 -2.28
N TYR A 26 15.44 -21.40 -1.32
CA TYR A 26 15.15 -21.12 0.09
C TYR A 26 14.82 -19.62 0.19
N GLU A 27 13.53 -19.28 0.17
CA GLU A 27 13.06 -17.94 0.51
C GLU A 27 13.68 -17.54 1.86
N ASN A 28 14.47 -16.47 1.85
CA ASN A 28 15.04 -15.92 3.07
C ASN A 28 13.86 -15.58 4.01
N PRO A 29 13.77 -16.15 5.23
CA PRO A 29 12.59 -16.00 6.08
C PRO A 29 12.30 -14.55 6.50
N THR A 30 13.18 -13.60 6.19
CA THR A 30 13.00 -12.15 6.34
C THR A 30 12.25 -11.52 5.14
N SER A 31 12.40 -12.05 3.91
CA SER A 31 11.72 -11.50 2.73
C SER A 31 10.20 -11.66 2.81
N ALA A 32 9.73 -12.72 3.45
CA ALA A 32 8.30 -12.94 3.72
C ALA A 32 7.67 -11.82 4.57
N TYR A 33 8.45 -11.06 5.34
CA TYR A 33 7.99 -9.99 6.23
C TYR A 33 8.45 -8.59 5.82
N SER A 34 9.23 -8.47 4.73
CA SER A 34 9.59 -7.17 4.16
C SER A 34 8.76 -6.85 2.92
N LEU A 35 8.68 -5.57 2.58
CA LEU A 35 8.08 -5.07 1.35
C LEU A 35 9.11 -4.19 0.64
N ASN A 36 9.27 -4.36 -0.66
CA ASN A 36 10.11 -3.46 -1.47
C ASN A 36 9.24 -2.30 -1.96
N LEU A 37 9.32 -1.15 -1.29
CA LEU A 37 8.48 0.02 -1.54
C LEU A 37 8.63 0.57 -2.96
N GLU A 38 9.83 0.50 -3.53
CA GLU A 38 10.16 0.94 -4.90
C GLU A 38 9.36 0.21 -5.98
N ARG A 39 8.71 -0.92 -5.66
CA ARG A 39 7.79 -1.58 -6.61
C ARG A 39 6.45 -0.85 -6.76
N TYR A 40 6.10 0.00 -5.81
CA TYR A 40 4.79 0.65 -5.72
C TYR A 40 4.89 2.16 -5.92
N ILE A 41 5.85 2.79 -5.26
CA ILE A 41 6.06 4.24 -5.31
C ILE A 41 7.35 4.48 -6.09
N ASN A 42 7.22 4.87 -7.34
CA ASN A 42 8.34 5.22 -8.22
C ASN A 42 7.84 6.05 -9.42
N PRO A 43 8.74 6.69 -10.20
CA PRO A 43 8.35 7.50 -11.37
C PRO A 43 7.70 6.75 -12.54
N VAL A 44 7.64 5.41 -12.52
CA VAL A 44 6.95 4.60 -13.53
C VAL A 44 5.50 4.33 -13.13
N THR A 45 5.22 4.18 -11.83
CA THR A 45 3.87 3.91 -11.30
C THR A 45 3.10 5.16 -10.94
N CYS A 46 3.81 6.26 -10.65
CA CYS A 46 3.26 7.53 -10.21
C CYS A 46 3.51 8.61 -11.28
N ASP A 47 2.52 9.48 -11.54
CA ASP A 47 2.79 10.69 -12.32
C ASP A 47 3.69 11.65 -11.52
N THR A 48 3.55 11.63 -10.19
CA THR A 48 4.47 12.30 -9.27
C THR A 48 4.49 11.62 -7.91
N VAL A 49 5.64 11.69 -7.23
CA VAL A 49 5.80 11.28 -5.84
C VAL A 49 5.90 12.54 -4.99
N ILE A 50 5.02 12.67 -4.00
CA ILE A 50 5.04 13.75 -3.02
C ILE A 50 5.57 13.18 -1.71
N GLU A 51 6.70 13.69 -1.26
CA GLU A 51 7.30 13.35 0.02
C GLU A 51 6.94 14.41 1.06
N LYS A 52 6.43 13.94 2.21
CA LYS A 52 6.11 14.75 3.39
C LYS A 52 6.95 14.19 4.53
N VAL A 53 8.01 14.92 4.91
CA VAL A 53 9.01 14.45 5.87
C VAL A 53 9.21 15.49 6.94
N THR A 54 9.10 15.06 8.19
CA THR A 54 9.48 15.82 9.39
C THR A 54 10.63 15.13 10.10
N GLN A 55 10.94 15.59 11.31
CA GLN A 55 11.90 14.89 12.15
C GLN A 55 11.29 13.60 12.72
N GLU A 56 9.96 13.52 12.82
CA GLU A 56 9.21 12.45 13.49
C GLU A 56 8.50 11.50 12.53
N SER A 57 8.17 11.94 11.31
CA SER A 57 7.35 11.19 10.37
C SER A 57 7.86 11.22 8.93
N THR A 58 7.40 10.24 8.16
CA THR A 58 7.59 10.19 6.71
C THR A 58 6.32 9.65 6.08
N ILE A 59 5.79 10.38 5.10
CA ILE A 59 4.68 9.99 4.25
C ILE A 59 5.11 10.16 2.79
N GLU A 60 4.91 9.13 1.99
CA GLU A 60 5.15 9.16 0.54
C GLU A 60 3.83 8.92 -0.18
N ILE A 61 3.46 9.84 -1.08
CA ILE A 61 2.21 9.78 -1.83
C ILE A 61 2.55 9.62 -3.32
N CYS A 62 2.21 8.46 -3.87
CA CYS A 62 2.23 8.19 -5.29
C CYS A 62 0.93 8.72 -5.92
N TYR A 63 0.99 9.86 -6.61
CA TYR A 63 -0.20 10.55 -7.11
C TYR A 63 -0.41 10.31 -8.61
N ASP A 64 -1.67 10.11 -9.02
CA ASP A 64 -2.09 9.99 -10.43
C ASP A 64 -2.86 11.26 -10.84
N TYR A 65 -2.39 11.91 -11.90
CA TYR A 65 -2.97 13.14 -12.44
C TYR A 65 -4.32 12.92 -13.11
N GLY A 66 -4.52 11.77 -13.75
CA GLY A 66 -5.77 11.41 -14.41
C GLY A 66 -6.89 11.17 -13.40
N ASP A 67 -6.59 10.49 -12.31
CA ASP A 67 -7.54 10.19 -11.24
C ASP A 67 -7.65 11.32 -10.21
N ARG A 68 -6.67 12.22 -10.17
CA ARG A 68 -6.55 13.31 -9.17
C ARG A 68 -6.65 12.75 -7.76
N LEU A 69 -5.92 11.65 -7.56
CA LEU A 69 -5.99 10.81 -6.40
C LEU A 69 -4.65 10.08 -6.21
N ALA A 70 -4.32 9.70 -4.98
CA ALA A 70 -3.21 8.79 -4.75
C ALA A 70 -3.53 7.39 -5.29
N HIS A 71 -2.54 6.76 -5.91
CA HIS A 71 -2.54 5.34 -6.23
C HIS A 71 -1.96 4.52 -5.07
N TYR A 72 -0.93 5.06 -4.42
CA TYR A 72 -0.32 4.49 -3.21
C TYR A 72 0.01 5.58 -2.21
N VAL A 73 -0.14 5.27 -0.92
CA VAL A 73 0.39 6.09 0.17
C VAL A 73 1.14 5.19 1.14
N TYR A 74 2.37 5.54 1.42
CA TYR A 74 3.19 4.92 2.44
C TYR A 74 3.32 5.85 3.64
N TYR A 75 3.31 5.29 4.85
CA TYR A 75 3.71 5.98 6.05
C TYR A 75 4.31 5.05 7.10
N GLY A 76 5.21 5.60 7.92
CA GLY A 76 5.82 4.92 9.05
C GLY A 76 5.23 5.40 10.37
N LEU A 77 5.01 4.48 11.30
CA LEU A 77 4.55 4.74 12.66
C LEU A 77 5.63 4.32 13.67
N ASP A 78 5.80 5.15 14.71
CA ASP A 78 6.66 4.86 15.86
C ASP A 78 5.84 4.95 17.15
N SER A 79 5.99 3.96 18.02
CA SER A 79 5.24 3.84 19.27
C SER A 79 5.47 5.02 20.21
N ASP A 80 6.60 5.71 20.09
CA ASP A 80 6.92 6.87 20.91
C ASP A 80 5.96 8.04 20.67
N TYR A 81 5.28 8.07 19.51
CA TYR A 81 4.41 9.16 19.10
C TYR A 81 2.92 8.84 19.16
N ILE A 82 2.54 7.55 19.11
CA ILE A 82 1.13 7.14 19.15
C ILE A 82 0.45 7.61 20.44
N ASP A 83 -0.61 8.42 20.30
CA ASP A 83 -1.38 9.06 21.37
C ASP A 83 -0.56 9.92 22.36
N ALA A 84 0.64 10.38 21.97
CA ALA A 84 1.54 11.10 22.87
C ALA A 84 0.98 12.48 23.28
N VAL A 85 0.27 13.18 22.38
CA VAL A 85 -0.32 14.51 22.63
C VAL A 85 -1.83 14.50 22.41
N ASN A 86 -2.32 13.93 21.29
CA ASN A 86 -3.74 13.92 20.89
C ASN A 86 -4.31 15.33 20.64
N ILE A 87 -3.70 16.09 19.73
CA ILE A 87 -4.18 17.42 19.31
C ILE A 87 -5.66 17.34 18.93
N LYS A 88 -6.51 18.18 19.56
CA LYS A 88 -7.97 18.12 19.36
C LYS A 88 -8.47 19.00 18.22
N GLU A 89 -7.79 20.12 17.97
CA GLU A 89 -8.13 21.01 16.87
C GLU A 89 -7.66 20.39 15.55
N ARG A 90 -8.58 20.25 14.61
CA ARG A 90 -8.31 19.63 13.31
C ARG A 90 -8.08 20.70 12.23
N PRO A 91 -6.98 20.61 11.44
CA PRO A 91 -6.73 21.54 10.35
C PRO A 91 -7.83 21.55 9.28
N TRP A 92 -7.76 22.55 8.39
CA TRP A 92 -8.58 22.57 7.19
C TRP A 92 -7.90 21.79 6.06
N PHE A 93 -8.68 21.00 5.32
CA PHE A 93 -8.19 20.37 4.09
C PHE A 93 -7.72 21.42 3.08
N TYR A 94 -6.59 21.17 2.41
CA TYR A 94 -6.03 22.07 1.41
C TYR A 94 -5.58 21.33 0.14
N PRO A 95 -5.73 21.95 -1.06
CA PRO A 95 -5.16 21.40 -2.28
C PRO A 95 -3.64 21.32 -2.21
N GLU A 96 -3.05 20.21 -2.66
CA GLU A 96 -1.60 20.00 -2.59
C GLU A 96 -0.82 21.04 -3.43
N PRO A 97 -0.01 21.92 -2.82
CA PRO A 97 0.71 22.97 -3.54
C PRO A 97 1.80 22.45 -4.48
N ALA A 98 2.34 21.26 -4.26
CA ALA A 98 3.36 20.67 -5.15
C ALA A 98 2.81 20.25 -6.53
N LEU A 99 1.49 20.01 -6.62
CA LEU A 99 0.84 19.60 -7.88
C LEU A 99 0.57 20.81 -8.78
N PRO A 100 0.60 20.67 -10.12
CA PRO A 100 0.01 21.66 -11.02
C PRO A 100 -1.49 21.83 -10.73
N GLU A 101 -2.02 23.06 -10.81
CA GLU A 101 -3.39 23.39 -10.38
C GLU A 101 -4.47 22.52 -11.04
N ILE A 102 -4.29 22.18 -12.33
CA ILE A 102 -5.24 21.37 -13.12
C ILE A 102 -5.38 19.91 -12.63
N TYR A 103 -4.43 19.44 -11.83
CA TYR A 103 -4.40 18.08 -11.29
C TYR A 103 -4.72 18.02 -9.79
N ARG A 104 -4.98 19.16 -9.14
CA ARG A 104 -5.28 19.21 -7.70
C ARG A 104 -6.74 18.84 -7.44
N ALA A 105 -6.97 17.86 -6.56
CA ALA A 105 -8.24 17.72 -5.87
C ALA A 105 -8.47 18.90 -4.90
N LYS A 106 -9.72 19.30 -4.73
CA LYS A 106 -10.15 20.36 -3.81
C LYS A 106 -11.17 19.80 -2.83
N TYR A 107 -11.20 20.32 -1.61
CA TYR A 107 -12.19 19.90 -0.61
C TYR A 107 -13.64 20.14 -1.09
N SER A 108 -13.86 21.13 -1.96
CA SER A 108 -15.16 21.43 -2.55
C SER A 108 -15.67 20.33 -3.49
N ASP A 109 -14.78 19.51 -4.07
CA ASP A 109 -15.14 18.41 -4.97
C ASP A 109 -15.96 17.31 -4.26
N TYR A 110 -15.82 17.23 -2.93
CA TYR A 110 -16.51 16.28 -2.07
C TYR A 110 -17.85 16.82 -1.54
N SER A 111 -18.13 18.12 -1.74
CA SER A 111 -19.35 18.71 -1.23
C SER A 111 -20.57 18.15 -1.95
N ARG A 112 -21.47 17.49 -1.19
CA ARG A 112 -22.71 16.86 -1.72
C ARG A 112 -22.46 15.72 -2.73
N SER A 113 -21.25 15.15 -2.74
CA SER A 113 -20.94 14.00 -3.60
C SER A 113 -21.54 12.69 -3.09
N GLY A 114 -21.86 12.62 -1.79
CA GLY A 114 -22.22 11.39 -1.09
C GLY A 114 -21.03 10.63 -0.51
N TYR A 115 -19.80 11.11 -0.74
CA TYR A 115 -18.57 10.52 -0.22
C TYR A 115 -17.92 11.42 0.83
N ASP A 116 -17.30 10.78 1.81
CA ASP A 116 -16.44 11.44 2.78
C ASP A 116 -15.08 11.79 2.19
N ARG A 117 -14.42 12.76 2.83
CA ARG A 117 -12.99 13.04 2.65
C ARG A 117 -12.21 12.06 3.52
N GLY A 118 -12.05 10.85 3.01
CA GLY A 118 -11.35 9.77 3.69
C GLY A 118 -9.84 9.98 3.69
N HIS A 119 -9.22 10.08 4.86
CA HIS A 119 -7.76 10.12 4.96
C HIS A 119 -7.16 8.76 4.56
N ILE A 120 -6.06 8.79 3.82
CA ILE A 120 -5.32 7.57 3.45
C ILE A 120 -4.28 7.25 4.52
N ALA A 121 -3.42 8.22 4.85
CA ALA A 121 -2.67 8.28 6.11
C ALA A 121 -3.53 9.05 7.15
N PRO A 122 -3.99 8.41 8.24
CA PRO A 122 -5.03 8.96 9.11
C PRO A 122 -4.53 10.03 10.05
N ASP A 123 -5.33 11.06 10.31
CA ASP A 123 -4.91 12.18 11.15
C ASP A 123 -4.57 11.81 12.60
N ALA A 124 -5.27 10.83 13.17
CA ALA A 124 -5.03 10.30 14.50
C ALA A 124 -3.66 9.61 14.66
N ASP A 125 -3.00 9.25 13.56
CA ASP A 125 -1.65 8.69 13.61
C ASP A 125 -0.56 9.78 13.71
N PHE A 126 -0.91 11.05 13.43
CA PHE A 126 0.02 12.18 13.32
C PHE A 126 -0.34 13.34 14.26
N ASP A 127 -1.28 13.15 15.20
CA ASP A 127 -1.76 14.22 16.09
C ASP A 127 -0.90 14.46 17.35
N TYR A 128 0.39 14.15 17.23
CA TYR A 128 1.43 14.41 18.23
C TYR A 128 2.27 15.66 17.94
N ASP A 129 2.29 16.14 16.70
CA ASP A 129 2.93 17.39 16.30
C ASP A 129 2.03 18.14 15.30
N GLN A 130 2.01 19.46 15.39
CA GLN A 130 1.12 20.28 14.55
C GLN A 130 1.53 20.23 13.08
N SER A 131 2.83 20.20 12.78
CA SER A 131 3.32 20.14 11.41
C SER A 131 3.07 18.77 10.77
N ASP A 132 3.20 17.68 11.53
CA ASP A 132 2.81 16.34 11.11
C ASP A 132 1.31 16.24 10.84
N LEU A 133 0.48 16.73 11.77
CA LEU A 133 -0.98 16.76 11.61
C LEU A 133 -1.41 17.59 10.40
N GLU A 134 -0.77 18.73 10.12
CA GLU A 134 -1.10 19.54 8.94
C GLU A 134 -0.74 18.84 7.62
N GLN A 135 0.28 18.00 7.58
CA GLN A 135 0.69 17.33 6.34
C GLN A 135 -0.34 16.33 5.83
N VAL A 136 -1.05 15.64 6.73
CA VAL A 136 -2.08 14.65 6.35
C VAL A 136 -3.38 15.28 5.86
N TYR A 137 -3.61 16.57 6.08
CA TYR A 137 -4.79 17.31 5.57
C TYR A 137 -4.65 17.78 4.11
N THR A 138 -3.54 17.45 3.44
CA THR A 138 -3.42 17.67 1.99
C THR A 138 -4.44 16.82 1.24
N MET A 139 -5.11 17.39 0.24
CA MET A 139 -6.05 16.66 -0.62
C MET A 139 -5.36 15.55 -1.44
N ALA A 140 -4.02 15.53 -1.53
CA ALA A 140 -3.30 14.41 -2.13
C ALA A 140 -3.33 13.13 -1.25
N ASN A 141 -3.63 13.27 0.04
CA ASN A 141 -3.79 12.19 1.02
C ASN A 141 -5.26 11.84 1.30
N VAL A 142 -6.18 12.26 0.42
CA VAL A 142 -7.62 12.10 0.62
C VAL A 142 -8.24 11.35 -0.54
N MET A 143 -9.08 10.36 -0.25
CA MET A 143 -9.87 9.63 -1.24
C MET A 143 -11.38 9.70 -0.96
N PRO A 144 -12.24 9.65 -2.00
CA PRO A 144 -13.67 9.48 -1.81
C PRO A 144 -13.96 8.14 -1.15
N GLN A 145 -14.40 8.16 0.11
CA GLN A 145 -14.78 6.96 0.83
C GLN A 145 -16.28 6.92 1.09
N ASP A 146 -16.88 5.74 0.97
CA ASP A 146 -18.21 5.48 1.51
C ASP A 146 -18.25 5.83 3.01
N PRO A 147 -19.25 6.59 3.48
CA PRO A 147 -19.27 7.06 4.87
C PRO A 147 -19.22 5.93 5.91
N TYR A 148 -19.90 4.80 5.64
CA TYR A 148 -19.88 3.70 6.60
C TYR A 148 -18.52 3.02 6.64
N VAL A 149 -17.90 2.82 5.47
CA VAL A 149 -16.56 2.24 5.40
C VAL A 149 -15.54 3.16 6.09
N ASN A 150 -15.59 4.46 5.84
CA ASN A 150 -14.70 5.46 6.47
C ASN A 150 -14.88 5.51 8.00
N GLU A 151 -16.10 5.80 8.46
CA GLU A 151 -16.36 6.11 9.87
C GLU A 151 -16.24 4.89 10.80
N PHE A 152 -16.46 3.68 10.28
CA PHE A 152 -16.50 2.46 11.09
C PHE A 152 -15.37 1.49 10.75
N LEU A 153 -15.41 0.87 9.56
CA LEU A 153 -14.55 -0.27 9.23
C LEU A 153 -13.08 0.12 9.05
N TRP A 154 -12.84 1.15 8.25
CA TRP A 154 -11.51 1.70 8.01
C TRP A 154 -10.94 2.30 9.29
N SER A 155 -11.75 3.08 10.01
CA SER A 155 -11.38 3.64 11.31
C SER A 155 -11.03 2.58 12.36
N ASP A 156 -11.68 1.42 12.35
CA ASP A 156 -11.32 0.28 13.22
C ASP A 156 -9.95 -0.31 12.85
N LEU A 157 -9.64 -0.42 11.55
CA LEU A 157 -8.31 -0.86 11.11
C LEU A 157 -7.22 0.15 11.46
N GLU A 158 -7.49 1.46 11.38
CA GLU A 158 -6.58 2.51 11.84
C GLU A 158 -6.37 2.43 13.36
N ARG A 159 -7.42 2.16 14.15
CA ARG A 159 -7.24 1.87 15.58
C ARG A 159 -6.36 0.64 15.81
N TYR A 160 -6.54 -0.40 15.00
CA TYR A 160 -5.75 -1.62 15.08
C TYR A 160 -4.27 -1.39 14.74
N GLU A 161 -3.95 -0.62 13.70
CA GLU A 161 -2.55 -0.37 13.33
C GLU A 161 -1.79 0.38 14.44
N ARG A 162 -2.43 1.35 15.11
CA ARG A 162 -1.89 1.97 16.33
C ARG A 162 -1.64 0.96 17.45
N ASN A 163 -2.56 0.01 17.66
CA ASN A 163 -2.35 -1.06 18.65
C ASN A 163 -1.15 -1.95 18.30
N VAL A 164 -1.00 -2.32 17.03
CA VAL A 164 0.14 -3.10 16.52
C VAL A 164 1.44 -2.32 16.71
N THR A 165 1.47 -1.02 16.41
CA THR A 165 2.64 -0.16 16.63
C THR A 165 3.06 -0.15 18.09
N ARG A 166 2.13 -0.03 19.05
CA ARG A 166 2.45 -0.11 20.49
C ARG A 166 3.06 -1.45 20.91
N VAL A 167 2.73 -2.54 20.22
CA VAL A 167 3.28 -3.89 20.51
C VAL A 167 4.67 -4.09 19.90
N TYR A 168 4.88 -3.64 18.66
CA TYR A 168 6.12 -3.92 17.91
C TYR A 168 7.09 -2.74 17.82
N GLY A 169 6.77 -1.61 18.46
CA GLY A 169 7.57 -0.39 18.50
C GLY A 169 7.50 0.43 17.21
N ARG A 170 7.58 -0.22 16.05
CA ARG A 170 7.42 0.42 14.74
C ARG A 170 6.46 -0.34 13.85
N LEU A 171 5.80 0.38 12.95
CA LEU A 171 4.98 -0.23 11.91
C LEU A 171 5.16 0.55 10.62
N ASN A 172 5.28 -0.17 9.52
CA ASN A 172 5.22 0.41 8.19
C ASN A 172 3.84 0.11 7.61
N VAL A 173 3.25 1.09 6.94
CA VAL A 173 1.93 0.98 6.34
C VAL A 173 2.00 1.40 4.88
N LEU A 174 1.42 0.58 4.01
CA LEU A 174 1.24 0.91 2.60
C LEU A 174 -0.24 0.73 2.28
N VAL A 175 -0.87 1.80 1.82
CA VAL A 175 -2.23 1.79 1.31
C VAL A 175 -2.18 1.85 -0.21
N GLY A 176 -2.92 0.99 -0.88
CA GLY A 176 -3.13 1.03 -2.32
C GLY A 176 -4.59 1.25 -2.65
N ILE A 177 -4.83 2.14 -3.62
CA ILE A 177 -6.16 2.59 -4.02
C ILE A 177 -6.50 1.91 -5.34
N VAL A 178 -7.70 1.31 -5.42
CA VAL A 178 -8.14 0.56 -6.60
C VAL A 178 -9.15 1.39 -7.37
N THR A 179 -8.71 1.96 -8.49
CA THR A 179 -9.58 2.61 -9.48
C THR A 179 -9.82 1.69 -10.68
N GLY A 180 -11.08 1.63 -11.13
CA GLY A 180 -11.46 0.93 -12.36
C GLY A 180 -10.96 1.66 -13.61
N GLU A 181 -11.19 1.09 -14.80
CA GLU A 181 -10.79 1.69 -16.08
C GLU A 181 -11.54 3.02 -16.36
N ASN A 182 -12.81 3.08 -15.97
CA ASN A 182 -13.67 4.25 -16.14
C ASN A 182 -14.41 4.54 -14.82
N PRO A 183 -13.71 5.03 -13.79
CA PRO A 183 -14.30 5.22 -12.48
C PRO A 183 -15.32 6.37 -12.50
N PRO A 184 -16.38 6.33 -11.68
CA PRO A 184 -17.19 7.50 -11.38
C PRO A 184 -16.31 8.65 -10.88
N ARG A 185 -16.73 9.90 -11.12
CA ARG A 185 -15.97 11.09 -10.74
C ARG A 185 -16.84 12.09 -10.00
N ILE A 186 -16.24 12.77 -9.02
CA ILE A 186 -16.90 13.80 -8.21
C ILE A 186 -16.24 15.16 -8.37
N GLY A 187 -17.03 16.20 -8.16
CA GLY A 187 -16.57 17.59 -8.19
C GLY A 187 -16.19 18.12 -9.56
N ASP A 188 -15.89 19.41 -9.60
CA ASP A 188 -15.50 20.12 -10.83
C ASP A 188 -14.10 19.71 -11.28
N SER A 189 -13.25 19.32 -10.33
CA SER A 189 -11.94 18.76 -10.65
C SER A 189 -12.06 17.36 -11.26
N GLY A 190 -13.14 16.62 -11.02
CA GLY A 190 -13.31 15.25 -11.54
C GLY A 190 -12.40 14.23 -10.85
N VAL A 191 -12.42 14.23 -9.51
CA VAL A 191 -11.71 13.27 -8.65
C VAL A 191 -12.33 11.89 -8.84
N ALA A 192 -11.51 10.87 -9.13
CA ALA A 192 -11.97 9.50 -9.29
C ALA A 192 -12.48 8.91 -7.96
N VAL A 193 -13.58 8.16 -8.04
CA VAL A 193 -14.08 7.36 -6.92
C VAL A 193 -13.49 5.95 -7.02
N PRO A 194 -12.75 5.48 -6.00
CA PRO A 194 -12.18 4.14 -6.02
C PRO A 194 -13.26 3.08 -5.83
N GLU A 195 -13.05 1.91 -6.43
CA GLU A 195 -13.88 0.70 -6.22
C GLU A 195 -13.59 0.07 -4.86
N GLY A 196 -12.37 0.24 -4.37
CA GLY A 196 -11.92 -0.29 -3.10
C GLY A 196 -10.49 0.16 -2.80
N PHE A 197 -9.97 -0.30 -1.68
CA PHE A 197 -8.64 0.01 -1.23
C PHE A 197 -8.11 -1.11 -0.35
N TRP A 198 -6.79 -1.19 -0.27
CA TRP A 198 -6.12 -2.18 0.56
C TRP A 198 -5.04 -1.56 1.40
N LYS A 199 -4.72 -2.23 2.51
CA LYS A 199 -3.69 -1.81 3.45
C LYS A 199 -2.79 -2.98 3.80
N ILE A 200 -1.48 -2.77 3.76
CA ILE A 200 -0.45 -3.70 4.18
C ILE A 200 0.24 -3.11 5.40
N LEU A 201 0.19 -3.83 6.52
CA LEU A 201 0.88 -3.50 7.76
C LEU A 201 2.10 -4.43 7.87
N TRP A 202 3.31 -3.90 8.06
CA TRP A 202 4.47 -4.77 8.26
C TRP A 202 5.55 -4.20 9.19
N ASN A 203 6.19 -5.12 9.90
CA ASN A 203 7.43 -4.90 10.63
C ASN A 203 8.35 -6.10 10.42
N THR A 204 9.41 -5.90 9.64
CA THR A 204 10.37 -6.94 9.27
C THR A 204 11.08 -7.53 10.49
N SER A 205 11.49 -6.69 11.44
CA SER A 205 12.21 -7.10 12.66
C SER A 205 11.33 -7.93 13.58
N ALA A 206 10.05 -7.55 13.71
CA ALA A 206 9.06 -8.28 14.48
C ALA A 206 8.49 -9.50 13.75
N ARG A 207 8.86 -9.73 12.49
CA ARG A 207 8.29 -10.77 11.61
C ARG A 207 6.75 -10.68 11.59
N PHE A 208 6.25 -9.46 11.46
CA PHE A 208 4.82 -9.16 11.39
C PHE A 208 4.47 -8.66 9.98
N LYS A 209 3.43 -9.23 9.38
CA LYS A 209 2.83 -8.74 8.14
C LYS A 209 1.37 -9.15 8.06
N GLU A 210 0.47 -8.19 7.85
CA GLU A 210 -0.95 -8.44 7.61
C GLU A 210 -1.46 -7.55 6.47
N CYS A 211 -2.47 -8.05 5.75
CA CYS A 211 -3.06 -7.37 4.60
C CYS A 211 -4.57 -7.38 4.70
N TYR A 212 -5.18 -6.27 4.30
CA TYR A 212 -6.61 -6.03 4.36
C TYR A 212 -7.09 -5.46 3.01
N TYR A 213 -8.30 -5.79 2.60
CA TYR A 213 -8.95 -5.23 1.41
C TYR A 213 -10.38 -4.87 1.75
N TYR A 214 -10.80 -3.66 1.37
CA TYR A 214 -12.15 -3.16 1.53
C TYR A 214 -12.70 -2.76 0.18
N ASP A 215 -13.93 -3.18 -0.09
CA ASP A 215 -14.78 -2.55 -1.09
C ASP A 215 -15.16 -1.14 -0.61
N ASN A 216 -15.22 -0.16 -1.51
CA ASN A 216 -15.61 1.22 -1.18
C ASN A 216 -17.14 1.41 -1.19
N TYR A 217 -17.82 0.44 -0.63
CA TYR A 217 -19.27 0.37 -0.46
C TYR A 217 -19.55 -0.77 0.51
N VAL A 218 -20.73 -0.75 1.13
CA VAL A 218 -21.13 -1.81 2.05
C VAL A 218 -22.00 -2.84 1.36
N ILE A 219 -21.72 -4.12 1.63
CA ILE A 219 -22.52 -5.26 1.15
C ILE A 219 -23.23 -5.91 2.35
N GLY A 220 -24.56 -5.93 2.33
CA GLY A 220 -25.35 -6.73 3.29
C GLY A 220 -25.63 -6.02 4.62
N ASP A 221 -25.80 -6.82 5.68
CA ASP A 221 -26.09 -6.33 7.03
C ASP A 221 -24.81 -5.90 7.74
N THR A 222 -24.71 -4.60 7.98
CA THR A 222 -23.52 -3.95 8.50
C THR A 222 -23.31 -4.21 10.00
N THR A 223 -24.31 -4.70 10.71
CA THR A 223 -24.26 -4.90 12.18
C THR A 223 -23.30 -6.00 12.63
N LEU A 224 -22.91 -6.90 11.72
CA LEU A 224 -21.95 -7.97 11.97
C LEU A 224 -20.60 -7.73 11.28
N ASP A 225 -20.47 -6.65 10.52
CA ASP A 225 -19.23 -6.35 9.81
C ASP A 225 -18.18 -5.83 10.79
N ARG A 226 -16.96 -6.32 10.64
CA ARG A 226 -15.82 -6.05 11.52
C ARG A 226 -14.56 -6.01 10.69
N PHE A 227 -13.61 -5.15 11.05
CA PHE A 227 -12.37 -4.97 10.30
C PHE A 227 -11.59 -6.29 10.09
N ASP A 228 -11.64 -7.23 11.03
CA ASP A 228 -10.93 -8.51 10.96
C ASP A 228 -11.45 -9.45 9.86
N LEU A 229 -12.71 -9.27 9.44
CA LEU A 229 -13.31 -10.03 8.34
C LEU A 229 -12.78 -9.61 6.97
N HIS A 230 -12.18 -8.43 6.87
CA HIS A 230 -11.56 -7.88 5.65
C HIS A 230 -10.09 -8.29 5.49
N ARG A 231 -9.56 -9.11 6.40
CA ARG A 231 -8.20 -9.63 6.32
C ARG A 231 -8.06 -10.62 5.16
N VAL A 232 -7.05 -10.44 4.34
CA VAL A 232 -6.76 -11.28 3.16
C VAL A 232 -5.33 -11.79 3.17
N SER A 233 -5.04 -12.81 2.35
CA SER A 233 -3.66 -13.25 2.14
C SER A 233 -2.86 -12.15 1.44
N CYS A 234 -1.74 -11.74 2.04
CA CYS A 234 -0.82 -10.80 1.42
C CYS A 234 -0.30 -11.27 0.06
N GLU A 235 -0.04 -12.58 -0.09
CA GLU A 235 0.41 -13.13 -1.37
C GLU A 235 -0.64 -12.96 -2.46
N ILE A 236 -1.91 -13.23 -2.14
CA ILE A 236 -3.03 -13.09 -3.08
C ILE A 236 -3.26 -11.62 -3.43
N LEU A 237 -3.25 -10.75 -2.41
CA LEU A 237 -3.43 -9.31 -2.59
C LEU A 237 -2.35 -8.73 -3.50
N LEU A 238 -1.09 -9.05 -3.23
CA LEU A 238 0.04 -8.61 -4.03
C LEU A 238 -0.05 -9.16 -5.46
N LYS A 239 -0.39 -10.44 -5.65
CA LYS A 239 -0.59 -10.99 -7.00
C LYS A 239 -1.70 -10.28 -7.79
N ARG A 240 -2.76 -9.85 -7.11
CA ARG A 240 -3.94 -9.24 -7.74
C ARG A 240 -3.73 -7.78 -8.16
N PHE A 241 -3.10 -6.98 -7.31
CA PHE A 241 -3.08 -5.51 -7.49
C PHE A 241 -1.69 -4.96 -7.86
N THR A 242 -0.68 -5.81 -8.06
CA THR A 242 0.70 -5.37 -8.32
C THR A 242 1.28 -5.90 -9.62
N SER A 243 0.55 -6.75 -10.35
CA SER A 243 0.86 -7.05 -11.74
C SER A 243 0.67 -5.75 -12.54
N ALA A 244 1.79 -5.20 -13.03
CA ALA A 244 1.89 -3.95 -13.79
C ALA A 244 0.61 -3.64 -14.58
N ARG A 245 -0.02 -2.48 -14.33
CA ARG A 245 -0.89 -1.89 -15.34
C ARG A 245 -0.08 -1.87 -16.62
N PRO A 246 -0.55 -2.43 -17.75
CA PRO A 246 0.06 -2.18 -19.03
C PRO A 246 0.22 -0.67 -19.15
N SER A 247 1.42 -0.20 -19.46
CA SER A 247 1.63 1.20 -19.84
C SER A 247 0.74 1.46 -21.05
N PHE A 248 -0.47 1.95 -20.80
CA PHE A 248 -1.26 2.52 -21.87
C PHE A 248 -0.58 3.84 -22.18
N ASP A 249 0.07 3.88 -23.34
CA ASP A 249 0.45 5.11 -24.02
C ASP A 249 -0.77 6.05 -23.96
N ARG A 250 -0.78 6.96 -22.99
CA ARG A 250 -1.72 8.07 -22.93
C ARG A 250 -1.10 9.15 -23.82
N TYR A 251 -1.65 9.22 -25.04
CA TYR A 251 -1.39 10.17 -26.12
C TYR A 251 -0.94 11.57 -25.68
#